data_AF-A0A7S0PH16-F1
#
_entry.id   AF-A0A7S0PH16-F1
#
_cell.length_a   1.000
_cell.length_b   1.000
_cell.length_c   1.000
_cell.angle_alpha   90.00
_cell.angle_beta   90.00
_cell.angle_gamma   90.00
#
_symmetry.space_group_name_H-M   'P 1'
#
loop_
_entity.id
_entity.type
_entity.pdbx_description
1 polymer ?
#
loop_
_entity_poly.entity_id
_entity_poly.type
_entity_poly.pdbx_seq_one_letter_code
_entity_poly.pdbx_strand_id
1 'polypeptide(L)'
;AEDGAAAGASGRAADSEGSSAAEGAGKERLFALLSGRPQALAMAEEQLSEDDPVMLQQLLEGAGRFRRAAQESLRLAGRETRFSRRLRELGNAVAILTRGIDGGDRSLTGLRTAVQNQMELLSAQVKLEQSFDAPMRFVGRSLADTLLELLRLEGDGSDRAKALAARLKVPDSRFWYLRIEALAAARAFDELAALAAKRSPVGYAPFVRAFLDARPRAMAQAKRVCPKVEDLPERLRLQCECEAWDDAAETARRIGTAAAAIEALQAMGMRGSGTEARAKLEALAASGR
;
A
#
# COMPACT_ATOMS: atom_id res chain seq x y z
N ALA A 1 -63.65 54.01 -22.00
CA ALA A 1 -62.58 55.03 -22.00
C ALA A 1 -61.56 54.55 -20.99
N GLU A 2 -60.35 54.11 -21.30
CA GLU A 2 -59.49 54.07 -22.49
C GLU A 2 -58.55 52.85 -22.25
N ASP A 3 -58.36 51.94 -23.21
CA ASP A 3 -57.23 51.88 -24.16
C ASP A 3 -55.82 52.00 -23.54
N GLY A 4 -54.94 51.01 -23.80
CA GLY A 4 -53.50 51.20 -23.61
C GLY A 4 -52.59 49.98 -23.41
N ALA A 5 -52.11 49.43 -24.53
CA ALA A 5 -50.75 48.89 -24.76
C ALA A 5 -50.32 47.52 -24.19
N ALA A 6 -50.34 46.53 -25.09
CA ALA A 6 -49.40 45.40 -25.13
C ALA A 6 -48.06 45.84 -25.78
N ALA A 7 -46.94 45.29 -25.31
CA ALA A 7 -45.81 44.75 -26.11
C ALA A 7 -44.49 44.76 -25.32
N GLY A 8 -43.75 43.63 -25.38
CA GLY A 8 -42.29 43.65 -25.23
C GLY A 8 -41.70 42.74 -24.15
N ALA A 9 -41.71 41.42 -24.37
CA ALA A 9 -40.74 40.51 -23.73
C ALA A 9 -40.67 39.15 -24.47
N SER A 10 -40.28 39.15 -25.75
CA SER A 10 -39.87 37.93 -26.45
C SER A 10 -38.63 38.26 -27.27
N GLY A 11 -37.45 37.94 -26.73
CA GLY A 11 -36.18 38.26 -27.42
C GLY A 11 -34.89 38.04 -26.62
N ARG A 12 -34.88 37.26 -25.53
CA ARG A 12 -33.65 37.04 -24.73
C ARG A 12 -33.25 35.58 -24.50
N ALA A 13 -34.01 34.61 -25.00
CA ALA A 13 -33.70 33.19 -24.80
C ALA A 13 -32.90 32.55 -25.97
N ALA A 14 -32.99 33.09 -27.19
CA ALA A 14 -32.34 32.49 -28.36
C ALA A 14 -30.84 32.85 -28.50
N ASP A 15 -30.42 34.01 -28.02
CA ASP A 15 -29.03 34.48 -28.19
C ASP A 15 -28.04 33.80 -27.23
N SER A 16 -28.50 33.33 -26.06
CA SER A 16 -27.63 32.61 -25.10
C SER A 16 -27.29 31.19 -25.56
N GLU A 17 -28.21 30.51 -26.26
CA GLU A 17 -27.97 29.16 -26.77
C GLU A 17 -27.03 29.18 -27.99
N GLY A 18 -27.17 30.18 -28.88
CA GLY A 18 -26.29 30.37 -30.03
C GLY A 18 -24.85 30.75 -29.66
N SER A 19 -24.67 31.55 -28.60
CA SER A 19 -23.34 31.93 -28.11
C SER A 19 -22.58 30.76 -27.48
N SER A 20 -23.25 29.93 -26.66
CA SER A 20 -22.63 28.77 -26.01
C SER A 20 -22.22 27.69 -27.02
N ALA A 21 -23.03 27.49 -28.06
CA ALA A 21 -22.72 26.55 -29.14
C ALA A 21 -21.51 26.99 -29.98
N ALA A 22 -21.40 28.28 -30.28
CA ALA A 22 -20.25 28.84 -31.00
C ALA A 22 -18.95 28.76 -30.17
N GLU A 23 -19.06 29.01 -28.87
CA GLU A 23 -17.94 28.90 -27.92
C GLU A 23 -17.44 27.45 -27.78
N GLY A 24 -18.37 26.49 -27.70
CA GLY A 24 -18.06 25.05 -27.74
C GLY A 24 -17.34 24.62 -29.01
N ALA A 25 -17.82 25.05 -30.18
CA ALA A 25 -17.19 24.74 -31.46
C ALA A 25 -15.79 25.37 -31.60
N GLY A 26 -15.58 26.57 -31.05
CA GLY A 26 -14.26 27.20 -30.98
C GLY A 26 -13.27 26.41 -30.13
N LYS A 27 -13.73 25.93 -28.97
CA LYS A 27 -12.94 25.10 -28.04
C LYS A 27 -12.52 23.76 -28.65
N GLU A 28 -13.44 23.06 -29.31
CA GLU A 28 -13.14 21.79 -29.98
C GLU A 28 -12.08 21.95 -31.07
N ARG A 29 -12.15 23.03 -31.86
CA ARG A 29 -11.14 23.35 -32.88
C ARG A 29 -9.78 23.62 -32.27
N LEU A 30 -9.73 24.37 -31.16
CA LEU A 30 -8.49 24.61 -30.42
C LEU A 30 -7.89 23.30 -29.89
N PHE A 31 -8.71 22.42 -29.32
CA PHE A 31 -8.27 21.13 -28.80
C PHE A 31 -7.71 20.22 -29.88
N ALA A 32 -8.36 20.15 -31.05
CA ALA A 32 -7.85 19.42 -32.20
C ALA A 32 -6.49 19.96 -32.67
N LEU A 33 -6.34 21.29 -32.70
CA LEU A 33 -5.11 21.96 -33.10
C LEU A 33 -3.94 21.74 -32.12
N LEU A 34 -4.21 21.74 -30.81
CA LEU A 34 -3.22 21.47 -29.77
C LEU A 34 -2.84 19.99 -29.73
N SER A 35 -3.80 19.08 -29.89
CA SER A 35 -3.55 17.63 -29.91
C SER A 35 -2.58 17.21 -31.01
N GLY A 36 -2.58 17.90 -32.15
CA GLY A 36 -1.63 17.66 -33.24
C GLY A 36 -0.22 18.24 -33.03
N ARG A 37 0.01 19.01 -31.96
CA ARG A 37 1.27 19.74 -31.72
C ARG A 37 1.80 19.48 -30.29
N PRO A 38 2.74 18.53 -30.10
CA PRO A 38 3.14 18.07 -28.76
C PRO A 38 3.75 19.18 -27.89
N GLN A 39 4.51 20.11 -28.47
CA GLN A 39 5.08 21.24 -27.72
C GLN A 39 3.99 22.23 -27.26
N ALA A 40 3.03 22.54 -28.13
CA ALA A 40 1.92 23.44 -27.78
C ALA A 40 1.02 22.81 -26.72
N LEU A 41 0.77 21.49 -26.82
CA LEU A 41 0.04 20.74 -25.80
C LEU A 41 0.78 20.74 -24.45
N ALA A 42 2.10 20.61 -24.43
CA ALA A 42 2.88 20.65 -23.19
C ALA A 42 2.82 22.03 -22.52
N MET A 43 2.88 23.12 -23.29
CA MET A 43 2.69 24.47 -22.76
C MET A 43 1.27 24.68 -22.21
N ALA A 44 0.26 24.18 -22.94
CA ALA A 44 -1.13 24.25 -22.48
C ALA A 44 -1.36 23.42 -21.21
N GLU A 45 -0.71 22.25 -21.08
CA GLU A 45 -0.72 21.46 -19.83
C GLU A 45 -0.22 22.27 -18.65
N GLU A 46 0.95 22.91 -18.79
CA GLU A 46 1.56 23.69 -17.72
C GLU A 46 0.66 24.85 -17.29
N GLN A 47 0.17 25.64 -18.25
CA GLN A 47 -0.66 26.81 -17.96
C GLN A 47 -2.02 26.41 -17.36
N LEU A 48 -2.73 25.45 -17.97
CA LEU A 48 -4.06 25.05 -17.51
C LEU A 48 -4.02 24.27 -16.20
N SER A 49 -2.89 23.65 -15.83
CA SER A 49 -2.78 22.93 -14.55
C SER A 49 -2.94 23.84 -13.33
N GLU A 50 -2.63 25.12 -13.48
CA GLU A 50 -2.80 26.13 -12.44
C GLU A 50 -4.10 26.92 -12.61
N ASP A 51 -4.45 27.29 -13.85
CA ASP A 51 -5.59 28.17 -14.12
C ASP A 51 -6.95 27.45 -14.18
N ASP A 52 -7.03 26.35 -14.94
CA ASP A 52 -8.28 25.61 -15.17
C ASP A 52 -8.04 24.10 -15.34
N PRO A 53 -7.99 23.36 -14.21
CA PRO A 53 -7.81 21.91 -14.20
C PRO A 53 -8.92 21.14 -14.94
N VAL A 54 -10.12 21.70 -15.04
CA VAL A 54 -11.25 21.04 -15.71
C VAL A 54 -11.06 21.14 -17.23
N MET A 55 -10.67 22.32 -17.72
CA MET A 55 -10.31 22.49 -19.13
C MET A 55 -9.11 21.62 -19.51
N LEU A 56 -8.12 21.51 -18.63
CA LEU A 56 -6.97 20.63 -18.82
C LEU A 56 -7.41 19.16 -19.01
N GLN A 57 -8.29 18.66 -18.13
CA GLN A 57 -8.81 17.29 -18.25
C GLN A 57 -9.51 17.07 -19.59
N GLN A 58 -10.39 17.98 -20.01
CA GLN A 58 -11.11 17.87 -21.28
C GLN A 58 -10.17 17.90 -22.49
N LEU A 59 -9.15 18.76 -22.48
CA LEU A 59 -8.12 18.81 -23.51
C LEU A 59 -7.34 17.48 -23.60
N LEU A 60 -6.89 16.96 -22.46
CA LEU A 60 -6.12 15.72 -22.39
C LEU A 60 -6.95 14.50 -22.81
N GLU A 61 -8.23 14.45 -22.45
CA GLU A 61 -9.15 13.40 -22.91
C GLU A 61 -9.37 13.47 -24.42
N GLY A 62 -9.61 14.66 -24.97
CA GLY A 62 -9.74 14.87 -26.42
C GLY A 62 -8.48 14.48 -27.20
N ALA A 63 -7.31 14.66 -26.59
CA ALA A 63 -6.02 14.22 -27.14
C ALA A 63 -5.73 12.71 -26.95
N GLY A 64 -6.65 11.93 -26.36
CA GLY A 64 -6.46 10.51 -26.05
C GLY A 64 -5.48 10.24 -24.90
N ARG A 65 -5.05 11.26 -24.15
CA ARG A 65 -4.08 11.16 -23.05
C ARG A 65 -4.77 10.90 -21.70
N PHE A 66 -5.60 9.86 -21.65
CA PHE A 66 -6.42 9.49 -20.49
C PHE A 66 -5.63 9.30 -19.20
N ARG A 67 -4.41 8.73 -19.26
CA ARG A 67 -3.54 8.59 -18.09
C ARG A 67 -3.21 9.95 -17.46
N ARG A 68 -2.90 10.96 -18.28
CA ARG A 68 -2.54 12.31 -17.80
C ARG A 68 -3.77 13.04 -17.28
N ALA A 69 -4.91 12.94 -17.98
CA ALA A 69 -6.17 13.50 -17.50
C ALA A 69 -6.56 12.93 -16.13
N ALA A 70 -6.43 11.61 -15.93
CA ALA A 70 -6.69 10.98 -14.64
C ALA A 70 -5.69 11.41 -13.56
N GLN A 71 -4.40 11.59 -13.89
CA GLN A 71 -3.42 12.13 -12.95
C GLN A 71 -3.81 13.52 -12.44
N GLU A 72 -4.39 14.35 -13.30
CA GLU A 72 -4.89 15.67 -12.90
C GLU A 72 -6.04 15.54 -11.89
N SER A 73 -7.01 14.67 -12.13
CA SER A 73 -8.07 14.39 -11.15
C SER A 73 -7.52 13.84 -9.83
N LEU A 74 -6.47 13.01 -9.87
CA LEU A 74 -5.79 12.52 -8.65
C LEU A 74 -5.08 13.66 -7.89
N ARG A 75 -4.47 14.61 -8.61
CA ARG A 75 -3.86 15.81 -8.01
C ARG A 75 -4.91 16.66 -7.29
N LEU A 76 -6.06 16.87 -7.92
CA LEU A 76 -7.20 17.58 -7.32
C LEU A 76 -7.72 16.84 -6.07
N ALA A 77 -7.89 15.52 -6.15
CA ALA A 77 -8.28 14.70 -5.01
C ALA A 77 -7.31 14.85 -3.82
N GLY A 78 -6.00 14.94 -4.10
CA GLY A 78 -4.96 15.15 -3.09
C GLY A 78 -5.03 16.51 -2.39
N ARG A 79 -5.52 17.55 -3.08
CA ARG A 79 -5.71 18.91 -2.53
C ARG A 79 -7.01 19.05 -1.73
N GLU A 80 -7.99 18.18 -1.98
CA GLU A 80 -9.29 18.23 -1.30
C GLU A 80 -9.19 17.80 0.18
N THR A 81 -9.72 18.65 1.08
CA THR A 81 -9.77 18.36 2.52
C THR A 81 -11.04 17.62 2.93
N ARG A 82 -12.12 17.79 2.17
CA ARG A 82 -13.43 17.18 2.46
C ARG A 82 -13.53 15.80 1.81
N PHE A 83 -13.89 14.80 2.61
CA PHE A 83 -14.08 13.42 2.15
C PHE A 83 -14.94 13.32 0.89
N SER A 84 -16.13 13.96 0.87
CA SER A 84 -17.05 13.88 -0.26
C SER A 84 -16.48 14.47 -1.56
N ARG A 85 -15.68 15.53 -1.46
CA ARG A 85 -15.05 16.15 -2.64
C ARG A 85 -13.89 15.31 -3.14
N ARG A 86 -13.03 14.84 -2.22
CA ARG A 86 -11.96 13.90 -2.54
C ARG A 86 -12.49 12.64 -3.24
N LEU A 87 -13.58 12.06 -2.74
CA LEU A 87 -14.19 10.87 -3.35
C LEU A 87 -14.76 11.16 -4.75
N ARG A 88 -15.32 12.35 -4.97
CA ARG A 88 -15.80 12.80 -6.29
C ARG A 88 -14.65 12.87 -7.31
N GLU A 89 -13.53 13.48 -6.94
CA GLU A 89 -12.37 13.60 -7.84
C GLU A 89 -11.74 12.23 -8.14
N LEU A 90 -11.66 11.33 -7.16
CA LEU A 90 -11.26 9.94 -7.39
C LEU A 90 -12.24 9.22 -8.34
N GLY A 91 -13.55 9.45 -8.18
CA GLY A 91 -14.58 8.94 -9.08
C GLY A 91 -14.42 9.47 -10.51
N ASN A 92 -14.08 10.75 -10.67
CA ASN A 92 -13.76 11.34 -11.97
C ASN A 92 -12.55 10.65 -12.61
N ALA A 93 -11.48 10.43 -11.86
CA ALA A 93 -10.31 9.69 -12.34
C ALA A 93 -10.68 8.27 -12.83
N VAL A 94 -11.55 7.54 -12.11
CA VAL A 94 -12.06 6.23 -12.53
C VAL A 94 -12.85 6.33 -13.85
N ALA A 95 -13.70 7.35 -14.00
CA ALA A 95 -14.47 7.56 -15.21
C ALA A 95 -13.56 7.84 -16.43
N ILE A 96 -12.57 8.72 -16.28
CA ILE A 96 -11.57 9.04 -17.32
C ILE A 96 -10.81 7.78 -17.74
N LEU A 97 -10.30 7.01 -16.77
CA LEU A 97 -9.57 5.77 -17.06
C LEU A 97 -10.48 4.72 -17.74
N THR A 98 -11.76 4.67 -17.37
CA THR A 98 -12.73 3.76 -17.99
C THR A 98 -12.97 4.13 -19.46
N ARG A 99 -13.18 5.42 -19.77
CA ARG A 99 -13.28 5.90 -21.16
C ARG A 99 -12.03 5.54 -21.98
N GLY A 100 -10.83 5.67 -21.42
CA GLY A 100 -9.60 5.26 -22.09
C GLY A 100 -9.49 3.75 -22.34
N ILE A 101 -9.97 2.92 -21.40
CA ILE A 101 -10.04 1.46 -21.57
C ILE A 101 -11.03 1.09 -22.66
N ASP A 102 -12.21 1.74 -22.68
CA ASP A 102 -13.25 1.52 -23.70
C ASP A 102 -12.77 1.98 -25.08
N GLY A 103 -11.91 3.01 -25.14
CA GLY A 103 -11.18 3.45 -26.33
C GLY A 103 -10.02 2.54 -26.76
N GLY A 104 -9.72 1.47 -26.02
CA GLY A 104 -8.76 0.42 -26.40
C GLY A 104 -7.48 0.36 -25.57
N ASP A 105 -7.20 1.32 -24.69
CA ASP A 105 -5.98 1.30 -23.86
C ASP A 105 -6.16 0.43 -22.60
N ARG A 106 -5.92 -0.88 -22.77
CA ARG A 106 -5.97 -1.85 -21.67
C ARG A 106 -4.92 -1.63 -20.58
N SER A 107 -3.84 -0.88 -20.85
CA SER A 107 -2.78 -0.60 -19.87
C SER A 107 -3.28 0.22 -18.67
N LEU A 108 -4.42 0.90 -18.82
CA LEU A 108 -5.06 1.70 -17.78
C LEU A 108 -5.82 0.87 -16.73
N THR A 109 -6.06 -0.42 -16.99
CA THR A 109 -6.86 -1.29 -16.11
C THR A 109 -6.28 -1.36 -14.69
N GLY A 110 -4.95 -1.47 -14.58
CA GLY A 110 -4.25 -1.52 -13.30
C GLY A 110 -4.39 -0.21 -12.53
N LEU A 111 -4.25 0.93 -13.21
CA LEU A 111 -4.43 2.25 -12.60
C LEU A 111 -5.88 2.44 -12.12
N ARG A 112 -6.87 2.11 -12.95
CA ARG A 112 -8.30 2.22 -12.58
C ARG A 112 -8.59 1.42 -11.31
N THR A 113 -8.11 0.17 -11.27
CA THR A 113 -8.27 -0.72 -10.11
C THR A 113 -7.61 -0.14 -8.85
N ALA A 114 -6.41 0.45 -8.99
CA ALA A 114 -5.74 1.11 -7.87
C ALA A 114 -6.53 2.31 -7.33
N VAL A 115 -7.13 3.13 -8.21
CA VAL A 115 -7.98 4.26 -7.78
C VAL A 115 -9.26 3.77 -7.10
N GLN A 116 -9.90 2.71 -7.61
CA GLN A 116 -11.06 2.09 -6.96
C GLN A 116 -10.72 1.55 -5.56
N ASN A 117 -9.58 0.87 -5.43
CA ASN A 117 -9.08 0.41 -4.13
C ASN A 117 -8.82 1.59 -3.17
N GLN A 118 -8.31 2.72 -3.68
CA GLN A 118 -8.10 3.92 -2.88
C GLN A 118 -9.42 4.53 -2.38
N MET A 119 -10.46 4.55 -3.22
CA MET A 119 -11.80 5.01 -2.84
C MET A 119 -12.40 4.11 -1.75
N GLU A 120 -12.22 2.79 -1.88
CA GLU A 120 -12.69 1.80 -0.92
C GLU A 120 -11.95 1.91 0.42
N LEU A 121 -10.61 2.07 0.38
CA LEU A 121 -9.80 2.32 1.57
C LEU A 121 -10.25 3.59 2.30
N LEU A 122 -10.40 4.70 1.59
CA LEU A 122 -10.81 5.97 2.19
C LEU A 122 -12.20 5.85 2.85
N SER A 123 -13.14 5.19 2.17
CA SER A 123 -14.49 4.94 2.71
C SER A 123 -14.45 4.03 3.94
N ALA A 124 -13.55 3.05 3.96
CA ALA A 124 -13.34 2.19 5.13
C ALA A 124 -12.77 2.98 6.31
N GLN A 125 -11.75 3.81 6.07
CA GLN A 125 -11.11 4.63 7.11
C GLN A 125 -12.10 5.59 7.78
N VAL A 126 -12.97 6.26 7.02
CA VAL A 126 -14.01 7.13 7.60
C VAL A 126 -14.95 6.33 8.52
N LYS A 127 -15.38 5.14 8.11
CA LYS A 127 -16.22 4.27 8.94
C LYS A 127 -15.49 3.81 10.20
N LEU A 128 -14.19 3.51 10.10
CA LEU A 128 -13.36 3.13 11.23
C LEU A 128 -13.26 4.26 12.25
N GLU A 129 -12.96 5.50 11.82
CA GLU A 129 -12.90 6.66 12.70
C GLU A 129 -14.22 6.91 13.43
N GLN A 130 -15.36 6.78 12.74
CA GLN A 130 -16.69 6.88 13.34
C GLN A 130 -16.94 5.77 14.37
N SER A 131 -16.59 4.53 14.03
CA SER A 131 -16.88 3.37 14.89
C SER A 131 -16.02 3.29 16.15
N PHE A 132 -14.79 3.83 16.11
CA PHE A 132 -13.87 3.84 17.24
C PHE A 132 -13.85 5.18 17.99
N ASP A 133 -14.70 6.14 17.59
CA ASP A 133 -14.67 7.53 18.07
C ASP A 133 -13.24 8.12 18.09
N ALA A 134 -12.49 7.83 17.02
CA ALA A 134 -11.05 8.07 16.92
C ALA A 134 -10.75 9.00 15.73
N PRO A 135 -11.04 10.30 15.83
CA PRO A 135 -10.83 11.23 14.74
C PRO A 135 -9.34 11.27 14.35
N MET A 136 -9.07 11.37 13.04
CA MET A 136 -7.73 11.47 12.45
C MET A 136 -6.81 10.25 12.67
N ARG A 137 -7.33 9.14 13.21
CA ARG A 137 -6.51 7.94 13.44
C ARG A 137 -6.28 7.11 12.17
N PHE A 138 -7.21 7.13 11.21
CA PHE A 138 -7.16 6.22 10.07
C PHE A 138 -7.12 6.94 8.73
N VAL A 139 -7.89 8.01 8.56
CA VAL A 139 -8.05 8.68 7.27
C VAL A 139 -6.71 9.25 6.78
N GLY A 140 -6.35 8.93 5.54
CA GLY A 140 -5.13 9.41 4.90
C GLY A 140 -3.91 8.53 5.12
N ARG A 141 -4.01 7.50 5.97
CA ARG A 141 -2.95 6.49 6.12
C ARG A 141 -2.91 5.54 4.92
N SER A 142 -1.77 4.92 4.68
CA SER A 142 -1.67 3.84 3.71
C SER A 142 -2.49 2.63 4.17
N LEU A 143 -2.77 1.68 3.26
CA LEU A 143 -3.42 0.42 3.64
C LEU A 143 -2.60 -0.33 4.70
N ALA A 144 -1.28 -0.39 4.55
CA ALA A 144 -0.40 -1.08 5.49
C ALA A 144 -0.47 -0.44 6.88
N ASP A 145 -0.39 0.88 6.97
CA ASP A 145 -0.46 1.60 8.25
C ASP A 145 -1.86 1.47 8.88
N THR A 146 -2.92 1.50 8.06
CA THR A 146 -4.29 1.28 8.54
C THR A 146 -4.44 -0.11 9.15
N LEU A 147 -3.89 -1.14 8.50
CA LEU A 147 -3.92 -2.52 9.01
C LEU A 147 -3.07 -2.66 10.27
N LEU A 148 -1.89 -2.05 10.34
CA LEU A 148 -1.03 -2.07 11.52
C LEU A 148 -1.76 -1.46 12.73
N GLU A 149 -2.46 -0.34 12.56
CA GLU A 149 -3.22 0.22 13.67
C GLU A 149 -4.38 -0.63 14.10
N LEU A 150 -5.12 -1.21 13.16
CA LEU A 150 -6.20 -2.13 13.51
C LEU A 150 -5.66 -3.34 14.29
N LEU A 151 -4.48 -3.85 13.90
CA LEU A 151 -3.82 -4.97 14.59
C LEU A 151 -3.28 -4.60 15.98
N ARG A 152 -3.04 -3.31 16.25
CA ARG A 152 -2.61 -2.80 17.57
C ARG A 152 -3.78 -2.46 18.49
N LEU A 153 -5.00 -2.43 17.96
CA LEU A 153 -6.20 -2.21 18.76
C LEU A 153 -6.61 -3.49 19.48
N GLU A 154 -7.03 -3.31 20.74
CA GLU A 154 -7.71 -4.36 21.50
C GLU A 154 -9.12 -4.64 20.95
N GLY A 155 -9.71 -5.76 21.33
CA GLY A 155 -11.06 -6.14 20.91
C GLY A 155 -11.13 -6.63 19.46
N ASP A 156 -12.04 -6.05 18.66
CA ASP A 156 -12.34 -6.52 17.29
C ASP A 156 -11.37 -6.01 16.21
N GLY A 157 -10.31 -5.29 16.61
CA GLY A 157 -9.30 -4.72 15.71
C GLY A 157 -8.67 -5.75 14.77
N SER A 158 -8.26 -6.92 15.30
CA SER A 158 -7.67 -7.98 14.48
C SER A 158 -8.63 -8.52 13.41
N ASP A 159 -9.92 -8.62 13.70
CA ASP A 159 -10.90 -9.17 12.76
C ASP A 159 -11.28 -8.14 11.70
N ARG A 160 -11.37 -6.86 12.08
CA ARG A 160 -11.51 -5.75 11.12
C ARG A 160 -10.30 -5.64 10.20
N ALA A 161 -9.09 -5.83 10.71
CA ALA A 161 -7.88 -5.88 9.90
C ALA A 161 -7.94 -7.00 8.86
N LYS A 162 -8.32 -8.22 9.26
CA LYS A 162 -8.50 -9.36 8.34
C LYS A 162 -9.56 -9.07 7.28
N ALA A 163 -10.71 -8.53 7.68
CA ALA A 163 -11.80 -8.21 6.75
C ALA A 163 -11.38 -7.15 5.72
N LEU A 164 -10.69 -6.09 6.17
CA LEU A 164 -10.18 -5.04 5.28
C LEU A 164 -9.10 -5.58 4.33
N ALA A 165 -8.18 -6.39 4.84
CA ALA A 165 -7.13 -7.03 4.04
C ALA A 165 -7.71 -7.95 2.95
N ALA A 166 -8.71 -8.76 3.28
CA ALA A 166 -9.41 -9.62 2.33
C ALA A 166 -10.12 -8.80 1.24
N ARG A 167 -10.83 -7.74 1.64
CA ARG A 167 -11.58 -6.87 0.72
C ARG A 167 -10.68 -6.17 -0.29
N LEU A 168 -9.53 -5.65 0.16
CA LEU A 168 -8.53 -5.00 -0.69
C LEU A 168 -7.51 -5.99 -1.30
N LYS A 169 -7.76 -7.30 -1.18
CA LYS A 169 -6.97 -8.38 -1.78
C LYS A 169 -5.47 -8.33 -1.41
N VAL A 170 -5.17 -8.01 -0.15
CA VAL A 170 -3.81 -8.05 0.37
C VAL A 170 -3.30 -9.49 0.35
N PRO A 171 -2.12 -9.77 -0.25
CA PRO A 171 -1.55 -11.11 -0.22
C PRO A 171 -1.36 -11.60 1.22
N ASP A 172 -1.65 -12.88 1.47
CA ASP A 172 -1.56 -13.47 2.82
C ASP A 172 -0.15 -13.29 3.41
N SER A 173 0.90 -13.52 2.63
CA SER A 173 2.28 -13.28 3.04
C SER A 173 2.52 -11.85 3.55
N ARG A 174 1.99 -10.83 2.86
CA ARG A 174 2.11 -9.43 3.29
C ARG A 174 1.36 -9.19 4.60
N PHE A 175 0.15 -9.73 4.72
CA PHE A 175 -0.65 -9.58 5.94
C PHE A 175 0.03 -10.25 7.15
N TRP A 176 0.65 -11.41 6.97
CA TRP A 176 1.42 -12.07 8.03
C TRP A 176 2.60 -11.24 8.53
N TYR A 177 3.36 -10.59 7.64
CA TYR A 177 4.42 -9.66 8.08
C TYR A 177 3.87 -8.53 8.95
N LEU A 178 2.75 -7.91 8.55
CA LEU A 178 2.12 -6.84 9.34
C LEU A 178 1.64 -7.35 10.71
N ARG A 179 1.13 -8.59 10.78
CA ARG A 179 0.75 -9.20 12.06
C ARG A 179 1.94 -9.47 12.97
N ILE A 180 3.04 -9.98 12.43
CA ILE A 180 4.27 -10.20 13.20
C ILE A 180 4.77 -8.87 13.76
N GLU A 181 4.85 -7.84 12.91
CA GLU A 181 5.29 -6.50 13.30
C GLU A 181 4.39 -5.89 14.39
N ALA A 182 3.06 -5.95 14.20
CA ALA A 182 2.10 -5.41 15.17
C ALA A 182 2.19 -6.11 16.53
N LEU A 183 2.21 -7.46 16.54
CA LEU A 183 2.29 -8.24 17.79
C LEU A 183 3.63 -8.04 18.51
N ALA A 184 4.73 -7.95 17.75
CA ALA A 184 6.05 -7.68 18.31
C ALA A 184 6.11 -6.28 18.94
N ALA A 185 5.59 -5.26 18.24
CA ALA A 185 5.52 -3.88 18.75
C ALA A 185 4.64 -3.77 20.01
N ALA A 186 3.52 -4.51 20.05
CA ALA A 186 2.62 -4.58 21.20
C ALA A 186 3.18 -5.43 22.36
N ARG A 187 4.34 -6.09 22.18
CA ARG A 187 4.92 -7.06 23.13
C ARG A 187 3.97 -8.21 23.49
N ALA A 188 3.02 -8.53 22.61
CA ALA A 188 2.08 -9.64 22.74
C ALA A 188 2.75 -10.96 22.31
N PHE A 189 3.81 -11.36 23.01
CA PHE A 189 4.67 -12.48 22.60
C PHE A 189 3.95 -13.84 22.64
N ASP A 190 2.96 -14.01 23.50
CA ASP A 190 2.17 -15.25 23.57
C ASP A 190 1.27 -15.40 22.34
N GLU A 191 0.65 -14.30 21.90
CA GLU A 191 -0.12 -14.26 20.64
C GLU A 191 0.77 -14.45 19.42
N LEU A 192 1.97 -13.86 19.43
CA LEU A 192 2.97 -14.06 18.38
C LEU A 192 3.42 -15.53 18.31
N ALA A 193 3.60 -16.18 19.46
CA ALA A 193 3.93 -17.61 19.54
C ALA A 193 2.76 -18.49 19.08
N ALA A 194 1.52 -18.12 19.42
CA ALA A 194 0.32 -18.80 18.93
C ALA A 194 0.16 -18.64 17.40
N LEU A 195 0.56 -17.49 16.84
CA LEU A 195 0.63 -17.29 15.39
C LEU A 195 1.70 -18.19 14.76
N ALA A 196 2.89 -18.27 15.38
CA ALA A 196 3.98 -19.15 14.96
C ALA A 196 3.68 -20.66 15.14
N ALA A 197 2.56 -21.02 15.79
CA ALA A 197 2.09 -22.41 15.87
C ALA A 197 1.41 -22.86 14.57
N LYS A 198 0.91 -21.92 13.76
CA LYS A 198 0.22 -22.18 12.50
C LYS A 198 1.21 -22.27 11.34
N ARG A 199 0.81 -22.91 10.24
CA ARG A 199 1.61 -22.94 9.00
C ARG A 199 1.74 -21.52 8.44
N SER A 200 2.96 -21.01 8.40
CA SER A 200 3.28 -19.64 7.99
C SER A 200 3.62 -19.54 6.49
N PRO A 201 2.98 -18.66 5.71
CA PRO A 201 3.34 -18.39 4.32
C PRO A 201 4.65 -17.60 4.18
N VAL A 202 5.17 -17.04 5.28
CA VAL A 202 6.43 -16.26 5.31
C VAL A 202 7.58 -17.05 5.94
N GLY A 203 7.39 -18.34 6.22
CA GLY A 203 8.32 -19.14 7.01
C GLY A 203 8.36 -18.70 8.48
N TYR A 204 9.40 -19.13 9.19
CA TYR A 204 9.53 -18.91 10.64
C TYR A 204 10.65 -17.94 11.03
N ALA A 205 11.59 -17.65 10.12
CA ALA A 205 12.68 -16.71 10.39
C ALA A 205 12.19 -15.31 10.82
N PRO A 206 11.14 -14.72 10.23
CA PRO A 206 10.61 -13.42 10.69
C PRO A 206 10.12 -13.45 12.14
N PHE A 207 9.54 -14.56 12.60
CA PHE A 207 9.11 -14.71 13.99
C PHE A 207 10.28 -14.75 14.95
N VAL A 208 11.33 -15.52 14.61
CA VAL A 208 12.51 -15.65 15.45
C VAL A 208 13.22 -14.30 15.61
N ARG A 209 13.39 -13.55 14.50
CA ARG A 209 13.95 -12.19 14.54
C ARG A 209 13.12 -11.25 15.41
N ALA A 210 11.79 -11.27 15.26
CA ALA A 210 10.91 -10.47 16.09
C ALA A 210 11.03 -10.78 17.60
N PHE A 211 11.24 -12.05 17.97
CA PHE A 211 11.51 -12.42 19.36
C PHE A 211 12.92 -12.02 19.82
N LEU A 212 13.92 -12.13 18.95
CA LEU A 212 15.30 -11.71 19.23
C LEU A 212 15.43 -10.19 19.48
N ASP A 213 14.65 -9.39 18.75
CA ASP A 213 14.60 -7.93 18.94
C ASP A 213 14.00 -7.55 20.30
N ALA A 214 13.23 -8.46 20.92
CA ALA A 214 12.61 -8.29 22.22
C ALA A 214 13.38 -8.94 23.40
N ARG A 215 14.68 -9.20 23.21
CA ARG A 215 15.56 -9.73 24.27
C ARG A 215 15.53 -8.88 25.54
N PRO A 216 15.62 -9.50 26.75
CA PRO A 216 15.66 -10.95 27.01
C PRO A 216 14.27 -11.61 27.09
N ARG A 217 13.19 -10.83 27.05
CA ARG A 217 11.83 -11.26 27.45
C ARG A 217 11.25 -12.37 26.58
N ALA A 218 11.61 -12.41 25.30
CA ALA A 218 11.07 -13.36 24.33
C ALA A 218 12.05 -14.47 23.91
N MET A 219 13.17 -14.65 24.61
CA MET A 219 14.20 -15.62 24.24
C MET A 219 13.70 -17.07 24.28
N ALA A 220 12.84 -17.42 25.23
CA ALA A 220 12.28 -18.76 25.32
C ALA A 220 11.41 -19.09 24.10
N GLN A 221 10.60 -18.14 23.64
CA GLN A 221 9.80 -18.27 22.43
C GLN A 221 10.68 -18.34 21.18
N ALA A 222 11.74 -17.52 21.10
CA ALA A 222 12.71 -17.56 20.00
C ALA A 222 13.33 -18.95 19.85
N LYS A 223 13.87 -19.52 20.94
CA LYS A 223 14.44 -20.88 20.98
C LYS A 223 13.43 -21.95 20.55
N ARG A 224 12.16 -21.82 20.96
CA ARG A 224 11.11 -22.78 20.61
C ARG A 224 10.71 -22.74 19.13
N VAL A 225 10.74 -21.56 18.49
CA VAL A 225 10.32 -21.39 17.09
C VAL A 225 11.48 -21.62 16.12
N CYS A 226 12.72 -21.35 16.53
CA CYS A 226 13.89 -21.44 15.67
C CYS A 226 14.08 -22.79 14.95
N PRO A 227 13.84 -23.97 15.57
CA PRO A 227 13.95 -25.26 14.88
C PRO A 227 13.02 -25.43 13.68
N LYS A 228 11.96 -24.61 13.56
CA LYS A 228 11.00 -24.65 12.44
C LYS A 228 11.50 -23.94 11.17
N VAL A 229 12.59 -23.19 11.23
CA VAL A 229 13.14 -22.46 10.06
C VAL A 229 13.67 -23.48 9.05
N GLU A 230 13.09 -23.57 7.85
CA GLU A 230 13.42 -24.63 6.89
C GLU A 230 14.86 -24.55 6.36
N ASP A 231 15.33 -23.34 6.05
CA ASP A 231 16.69 -23.12 5.58
C ASP A 231 17.72 -23.40 6.68
N LEU A 232 18.56 -24.42 6.50
CA LEU A 232 19.49 -24.89 7.53
C LEU A 232 20.58 -23.86 7.87
N PRO A 233 21.22 -23.17 6.90
CA PRO A 233 22.15 -22.08 7.19
C PRO A 233 21.48 -20.96 8.00
N GLU A 234 20.32 -20.44 7.56
CA GLU A 234 19.61 -19.40 8.30
C GLU A 234 19.18 -19.89 9.70
N ARG A 235 18.72 -21.14 9.83
CA ARG A 235 18.39 -21.75 11.12
C ARG A 235 19.60 -21.76 12.05
N LEU A 236 20.76 -22.22 11.58
CA LEU A 236 21.99 -22.28 12.37
C LEU A 236 22.37 -20.89 12.90
N ARG A 237 22.31 -19.88 12.02
CA ARG A 237 22.57 -18.49 12.40
C ARG A 237 21.62 -18.02 13.50
N LEU A 238 20.32 -18.22 13.30
CA LEU A 238 19.31 -17.80 14.26
C LEU A 238 19.41 -18.55 15.59
N GLN A 239 19.77 -19.85 15.59
CA GLN A 239 20.02 -20.62 16.82
C GLN A 239 21.22 -20.06 17.60
N CYS A 240 22.29 -19.67 16.89
CA CYS A 240 23.42 -18.99 17.52
C CYS A 240 23.02 -17.63 18.11
N GLU A 241 22.23 -16.83 17.39
CA GLU A 241 21.70 -15.55 17.90
C GLU A 241 20.75 -15.74 19.10
N CYS A 242 20.03 -16.87 19.14
CA CYS A 242 19.20 -17.29 20.26
C CYS A 242 19.99 -17.89 21.43
N GLU A 243 21.31 -18.09 21.30
CA GLU A 243 22.13 -18.81 22.28
C GLU A 243 21.60 -20.25 22.57
N ALA A 244 21.06 -20.91 21.53
CA ALA A 244 20.63 -22.30 21.55
C ALA A 244 21.75 -23.20 21.00
N TRP A 245 22.84 -23.32 21.76
CA TRP A 245 24.09 -23.93 21.29
C TRP A 245 23.97 -25.43 20.98
N ASP A 246 23.18 -26.17 21.75
CA ASP A 246 22.96 -27.59 21.52
C ASP A 246 22.20 -27.82 20.19
N ASP A 247 21.12 -27.08 19.97
CA ASP A 247 20.33 -27.13 18.72
C ASP A 247 21.15 -26.65 17.51
N ALA A 248 22.02 -25.65 17.71
CA ALA A 248 22.95 -25.16 16.71
C ALA A 248 23.97 -26.24 16.31
N ALA A 249 24.51 -26.99 17.27
CA ALA A 249 25.47 -28.06 17.01
C ALA A 249 24.84 -29.22 16.23
N GLU A 250 23.59 -29.57 16.54
CA GLU A 250 22.84 -30.57 15.77
C GLU A 250 22.59 -30.08 14.34
N THR A 251 22.18 -28.82 14.18
CA THR A 251 21.93 -28.23 12.86
C THR A 251 23.21 -28.12 12.02
N ALA A 252 24.33 -27.76 12.63
CA ALA A 252 25.64 -27.76 11.99
C ALA A 252 26.03 -29.15 11.47
N ARG A 253 25.80 -30.21 12.26
CA ARG A 253 26.03 -31.60 11.83
C ARG A 253 25.16 -32.00 10.64
N ARG A 254 23.92 -31.51 10.58
CA ARG A 254 23.00 -31.75 9.44
C ARG A 254 23.43 -31.03 8.17
N ILE A 255 24.06 -29.86 8.29
CA ILE A 255 24.66 -29.14 7.15
C ILE A 255 25.91 -29.89 6.64
N GLY A 256 26.66 -30.52 7.54
CA GLY A 256 27.83 -31.32 7.22
C GLY A 256 28.91 -31.20 8.30
N THR A 257 30.12 -30.79 7.91
CA THR A 257 31.22 -30.58 8.86
C THR A 257 31.05 -29.29 9.66
N ALA A 258 31.62 -29.24 10.86
CA ALA A 258 31.70 -28.00 11.65
C ALA A 258 32.35 -26.86 10.84
N ALA A 259 33.33 -27.18 9.98
CA ALA A 259 33.93 -26.21 9.06
C ALA A 259 32.92 -25.61 8.07
N ALA A 260 32.07 -26.43 7.44
CA ALA A 260 31.03 -25.95 6.53
C ALA A 260 29.99 -25.08 7.26
N ALA A 261 29.65 -25.42 8.51
CA ALA A 261 28.79 -24.61 9.36
C ALA A 261 29.43 -23.26 9.72
N ILE A 262 30.73 -23.24 10.02
CA ILE A 262 31.49 -22.01 10.31
C ILE A 262 31.61 -21.13 9.06
N GLU A 263 31.91 -21.71 7.90
CA GLU A 263 31.96 -21.00 6.63
C GLU A 263 30.59 -20.40 6.27
N ALA A 264 29.49 -21.14 6.48
CA ALA A 264 28.13 -20.64 6.28
C ALA A 264 27.82 -19.43 7.19
N LEU A 265 28.25 -19.48 8.46
CA LEU A 265 28.11 -18.36 9.39
C LEU A 265 28.95 -17.13 8.99
N GLN A 266 30.15 -17.35 8.46
CA GLN A 266 31.04 -16.28 7.98
C GLN A 266 30.52 -15.62 6.70
N ALA A 267 30.03 -16.42 5.74
CA ALA A 267 29.42 -15.92 4.50
C ALA A 267 28.20 -15.01 4.78
N MET A 268 27.50 -15.26 5.87
CA MET A 268 26.35 -14.46 6.31
C MET A 268 26.70 -13.22 7.16
N GLY A 269 27.99 -12.91 7.34
CA GLY A 269 28.45 -11.62 7.88
C GLY A 269 28.51 -11.49 9.42
N MET A 270 28.51 -12.60 10.16
CA MET A 270 28.56 -12.60 11.63
C MET A 270 29.98 -12.32 12.16
N ARG A 271 30.41 -11.05 12.28
CA ARG A 271 31.78 -10.71 12.74
C ARG A 271 31.96 -10.57 14.26
N GLY A 272 30.88 -10.51 15.06
CA GLY A 272 30.95 -10.34 16.53
C GLY A 272 30.56 -11.60 17.30
N SER A 273 29.26 -11.93 17.31
CA SER A 273 28.72 -13.16 17.92
C SER A 273 29.16 -14.44 17.21
N GLY A 274 29.60 -14.34 15.95
CA GLY A 274 30.12 -15.46 15.17
C GLY A 274 31.42 -16.05 15.74
N THR A 275 32.23 -15.25 16.45
CA THR A 275 33.49 -15.74 17.05
C THR A 275 33.21 -16.65 18.25
N GLU A 276 32.29 -16.25 19.13
CA GLU A 276 31.85 -17.07 20.26
C GLU A 276 31.05 -18.29 19.79
N ALA A 277 30.17 -18.10 18.80
CA ALA A 277 29.45 -19.20 18.18
C ALA A 277 30.39 -20.23 17.56
N ARG A 278 31.43 -19.77 16.84
CA ARG A 278 32.47 -20.61 16.27
C ARG A 278 33.23 -21.37 17.36
N ALA A 279 33.72 -20.69 18.40
CA ALA A 279 34.46 -21.32 19.48
C ALA A 279 33.62 -22.41 20.19
N LYS A 280 32.33 -22.15 20.41
CA LYS A 280 31.41 -23.13 21.02
C LYS A 280 31.10 -24.31 20.10
N LEU A 281 30.88 -24.06 18.80
CA LEU A 281 30.67 -25.13 17.82
C LEU A 281 31.92 -26.00 17.62
N GLU A 282 33.12 -25.39 17.60
CA GLU A 282 34.40 -26.11 17.55
C GLU A 282 34.61 -26.96 18.81
N ALA A 283 34.32 -26.41 19.99
CA ALA A 283 34.40 -27.15 21.26
C ALA A 283 33.41 -28.32 21.31
N LEU A 284 32.18 -28.13 20.83
CA LEU A 284 31.17 -29.19 20.73
C LEU A 284 31.61 -30.29 19.76
N ALA A 285 32.13 -29.90 18.58
CA ALA A 285 32.67 -30.84 17.60
C ALA A 285 33.87 -31.65 18.15
N ALA A 286 34.77 -31.01 18.90
CA ALA A 286 35.91 -31.68 19.53
C ALA A 286 35.49 -32.64 20.66
N SER A 287 34.35 -32.39 21.30
CA SER A 287 33.82 -33.22 22.39
C SER A 287 33.11 -34.50 21.93
N GLY A 288 32.94 -34.70 20.61
CA GLY A 288 32.26 -35.87 20.04
C GLY A 288 30.75 -35.96 20.34
N ARG A 289 30.15 -34.89 20.88
CA ARG A 289 28.73 -34.79 21.21
C ARG A 289 27.89 -34.19 20.10
#